data_AF-A0A261EZP9-F1
#
_entry.id   AF-A0A261EZP9-F1
#
_cell.length_a   1.000
_cell.length_b   1.000
_cell.length_c   1.000
_cell.angle_alpha   90.00
_cell.angle_beta   90.00
_cell.angle_gamma   90.00
#
_symmetry.space_group_name_H-M   'P 1'
#
loop_
_entity.id
_entity.type
_entity.pdbx_description
1 polymer ?
#
loop_
_entity_poly.entity_id
_entity_poly.type
_entity_poly.pdbx_seq_one_letter_code
_entity_poly.pdbx_strand_id
1 'polypeptide(L)'
;MEFEKELKVTKTNIPGLIVFDLPVHGDNRGWFKENWQRAKETALGLPDFGPVQNNISFNTKRGVTRGIHAEPWDKYISIATGSVFGAWVDLRPGDTFGEVYTCTLDPSKAIFVPRGVGNSFQTLEDGTAYTYLVNAHWSLEQKKTYTFVNLADPTLNIQWPIPLEQTERSEADLHHPFLADAKPMEPKRTLVTGAYGQLGRAIKEYAEAHDLRNFEYHDIDTFDFSDPAAYDQFDWDLYGTIINAGAFTAVDKAETAEGRSAAWKANATGPALLAKVAREHHITLVHVSSDYVFDGTREQHGEDEDFAPLGVYGQTKAAGDIAVDQAPQHYILRSSWVIGDGHNFVKTMMGLSDRVANPDEALNQVTVVDDQYGRLTFTKDMAEAIFHLLDSSAPYGTYNLTGSGAVKSWKDIAAEVFDLTNGNGDAVKPVTTQQYFEAAKNPVSPRPVHSALDLSKIEAAGYTPADWEESLKAYVKSELAARQ
;
A
#
# COMPACT_ATOMS: atom_id res chain seq x y z
N MET A 1 -41.12 7.91 12.80
CA MET A 1 -39.73 8.26 13.17
C MET A 1 -39.66 8.41 14.68
N GLU A 2 -38.68 7.78 15.31
CA GLU A 2 -38.43 7.87 16.75
C GLU A 2 -37.30 8.89 16.98
N PHE A 3 -37.52 9.83 17.89
CA PHE A 3 -36.57 10.91 18.22
C PHE A 3 -35.64 10.47 19.37
N GLU A 4 -34.50 11.16 19.50
CA GLU A 4 -33.54 11.00 20.61
C GLU A 4 -32.87 9.61 20.72
N LYS A 5 -32.70 8.92 19.59
CA LYS A 5 -31.88 7.70 19.53
C LYS A 5 -30.41 8.00 19.83
N GLU A 6 -29.72 7.05 20.42
CA GLU A 6 -28.26 7.07 20.49
C GLU A 6 -27.65 6.75 19.12
N LEU A 7 -26.51 7.39 18.82
CA LEU A 7 -25.72 7.06 17.63
C LEU A 7 -25.17 5.65 17.78
N LYS A 8 -25.59 4.73 16.89
CA LYS A 8 -25.19 3.33 16.95
C LYS A 8 -24.89 2.78 15.57
N VAL A 9 -23.89 1.90 15.49
CA VAL A 9 -23.56 1.13 14.28
C VAL A 9 -24.07 -0.30 14.36
N THR A 10 -24.51 -0.84 13.21
CA THR A 10 -24.85 -2.25 13.02
C THR A 10 -24.13 -2.77 11.79
N LYS A 11 -23.33 -3.83 11.95
CA LYS A 11 -22.71 -4.56 10.82
C LYS A 11 -23.75 -5.43 10.12
N THR A 12 -23.58 -5.63 8.82
CA THR A 12 -24.47 -6.45 8.00
C THR A 12 -23.79 -7.76 7.59
N ASN A 13 -24.48 -8.61 6.81
CA ASN A 13 -23.90 -9.79 6.18
C ASN A 13 -22.89 -9.44 5.07
N ILE A 14 -22.95 -8.23 4.50
CA ILE A 14 -22.02 -7.78 3.46
C ILE A 14 -20.80 -7.10 4.14
N PRO A 15 -19.56 -7.60 3.92
CA PRO A 15 -18.37 -7.04 4.55
C PRO A 15 -18.18 -5.55 4.26
N GLY A 16 -18.06 -4.74 5.32
CA GLY A 16 -17.86 -3.28 5.24
C GLY A 16 -19.14 -2.46 5.05
N LEU A 17 -20.26 -3.08 4.70
CA LEU A 17 -21.57 -2.40 4.66
C LEU A 17 -22.09 -2.26 6.09
N ILE A 18 -22.26 -1.02 6.54
CA ILE A 18 -22.64 -0.71 7.94
C ILE A 18 -23.80 0.29 7.99
N VAL A 19 -24.74 0.03 8.90
CA VAL A 19 -25.94 0.87 9.11
C VAL A 19 -25.75 1.68 10.38
N PHE A 20 -26.12 2.96 10.32
CA PHE A 20 -26.15 3.87 11.46
C PHE A 20 -27.59 4.15 11.87
N ASP A 21 -27.89 4.00 13.16
CA ASP A 21 -29.01 4.69 13.79
C ASP A 21 -28.52 6.08 14.18
N LEU A 22 -29.15 7.12 13.62
CA LEU A 22 -28.78 8.51 13.83
C LEU A 22 -29.65 9.16 14.91
N PRO A 23 -29.07 9.97 15.81
CA PRO A 23 -29.83 10.86 16.67
C PRO A 23 -30.61 11.87 15.85
N VAL A 24 -31.92 11.93 16.06
CA VAL A 24 -32.80 12.95 15.48
C VAL A 24 -33.48 13.69 16.62
N HIS A 25 -33.31 15.00 16.65
CA HIS A 25 -33.86 15.89 17.67
C HIS A 25 -35.08 16.60 17.10
N GLY A 26 -36.25 16.34 17.67
CA GLY A 26 -37.52 16.90 17.21
C GLY A 26 -38.02 18.01 18.14
N ASP A 27 -38.60 19.07 17.55
CA ASP A 27 -39.34 20.09 18.29
C ASP A 27 -40.57 20.56 17.49
N ASN A 28 -41.24 21.62 17.96
CA ASN A 28 -42.43 22.17 17.30
C ASN A 28 -42.15 22.86 15.94
N ARG A 29 -40.89 23.01 15.54
CA ARG A 29 -40.46 23.62 14.27
C ARG A 29 -40.03 22.57 13.24
N GLY A 30 -39.88 21.31 13.65
CA GLY A 30 -39.42 20.21 12.78
C GLY A 30 -38.42 19.32 13.50
N TRP A 31 -37.37 18.92 12.80
CA TRP A 31 -36.31 18.11 13.39
C TRP A 31 -34.93 18.48 12.86
N PHE A 32 -33.91 18.19 13.67
CA PHE A 32 -32.50 18.36 13.36
C PHE A 32 -31.78 17.02 13.53
N LYS A 33 -30.79 16.76 12.66
CA LYS A 33 -29.86 15.65 12.83
C LYS A 33 -28.47 16.07 12.37
N GLU A 34 -27.46 15.53 13.04
CA GLU A 34 -26.11 15.51 12.48
C GLU A 34 -26.03 14.37 11.46
N ASN A 35 -26.17 14.69 10.18
CA ASN A 35 -26.31 13.69 9.13
C ASN A 35 -25.02 12.88 8.88
N TRP A 36 -23.87 13.49 9.12
CA TRP A 36 -22.55 12.87 9.05
C TRP A 36 -21.61 13.65 9.98
N GLN A 37 -20.82 12.94 10.77
CA GLN A 37 -19.83 13.55 11.66
C GLN A 37 -18.62 12.62 11.76
N ARG A 38 -17.54 13.01 11.07
CA ARG A 38 -16.32 12.21 10.92
C ARG A 38 -15.85 11.59 12.24
N ALA A 39 -15.58 12.39 13.26
CA ALA A 39 -14.99 11.92 14.51
C ALA A 39 -15.89 10.94 15.29
N LYS A 40 -17.20 11.16 15.33
CA LYS A 40 -18.15 10.30 16.03
C LYS A 40 -18.32 8.98 15.29
N GLU A 41 -18.44 9.02 13.97
CA GLU A 41 -18.74 7.83 13.17
C GLU A 41 -17.50 6.97 12.93
N THR A 42 -16.31 7.57 12.74
CA THR A 42 -15.05 6.80 12.62
C THR A 42 -14.68 6.13 13.94
N ALA A 43 -14.95 6.76 15.08
CA ALA A 43 -14.81 6.14 16.41
C ALA A 43 -15.74 4.92 16.60
N LEU A 44 -16.82 4.82 15.82
CA LEU A 44 -17.74 3.68 15.79
C LEU A 44 -17.43 2.68 14.67
N GLY A 45 -16.32 2.86 13.93
CA GLY A 45 -15.88 1.92 12.90
C GLY A 45 -16.28 2.26 11.47
N LEU A 46 -16.76 3.49 11.20
CA LEU A 46 -16.77 4.01 9.83
C LEU A 46 -15.32 4.14 9.33
N PRO A 47 -14.94 3.55 8.18
CA PRO A 47 -13.67 3.86 7.55
C PRO A 47 -13.59 5.36 7.28
N ASP A 48 -12.44 5.97 7.53
CA ASP A 48 -12.25 7.39 7.26
C ASP A 48 -12.11 7.63 5.76
N PHE A 49 -13.26 7.67 5.08
CA PHE A 49 -13.35 7.61 3.63
C PHE A 49 -13.16 8.97 2.93
N GLY A 50 -13.11 10.09 3.67
CA GLY A 50 -12.80 11.41 3.11
C GLY A 50 -13.78 11.89 2.02
N PRO A 51 -15.04 12.23 2.37
CA PRO A 51 -16.01 12.66 1.36
C PRO A 51 -15.59 13.97 0.68
N VAL A 52 -15.58 13.97 -0.66
CA VAL A 52 -15.22 15.12 -1.52
C VAL A 52 -16.44 15.74 -2.20
N GLN A 53 -17.57 15.04 -2.23
CA GLN A 53 -18.79 15.47 -2.90
C GLN A 53 -20.03 15.05 -2.12
N ASN A 54 -21.01 15.95 -2.05
CA ASN A 54 -22.34 15.70 -1.49
C ASN A 54 -23.39 15.81 -2.59
N ASN A 55 -24.28 14.82 -2.65
CA ASN A 55 -25.30 14.69 -3.67
C ASN A 55 -26.68 14.62 -3.03
N ILE A 56 -27.68 15.17 -3.72
CA ILE A 56 -29.08 15.12 -3.31
C ILE A 56 -29.94 14.75 -4.51
N SER A 57 -30.78 13.73 -4.35
CA SER A 57 -31.82 13.35 -5.30
C SER A 57 -33.19 13.56 -4.65
N PHE A 58 -34.01 14.41 -5.25
CA PHE A 58 -35.39 14.63 -4.82
C PHE A 58 -36.34 13.82 -5.71
N ASN A 59 -37.22 13.06 -5.08
CA ASN A 59 -38.16 12.18 -5.75
C ASN A 59 -39.58 12.59 -5.35
N THR A 60 -40.35 13.08 -6.32
CA THR A 60 -41.67 13.67 -6.09
C THR A 60 -42.74 12.66 -5.73
N LYS A 61 -42.57 11.40 -6.13
CA LYS A 61 -43.59 10.34 -6.03
C LYS A 61 -43.04 9.11 -5.32
N ARG A 62 -43.91 8.43 -4.59
CA ARG A 62 -43.74 7.06 -4.11
C ARG A 62 -43.55 6.10 -5.28
N GLY A 63 -42.68 5.10 -5.12
CA GLY A 63 -42.43 4.06 -6.11
C GLY A 63 -41.38 4.38 -7.16
N VAL A 64 -40.73 5.56 -7.09
CA VAL A 64 -39.49 5.79 -7.86
C VAL A 64 -38.43 4.79 -7.38
N THR A 65 -37.90 3.99 -8.31
CA THR A 65 -36.93 2.93 -8.05
C THR A 65 -35.68 3.14 -8.90
N ARG A 66 -34.49 3.11 -8.29
CA ARG A 66 -33.20 3.19 -9.00
C ARG A 66 -32.60 1.79 -9.17
N GLY A 67 -31.89 1.53 -10.27
CA GLY A 67 -31.16 0.28 -10.48
C GLY A 67 -30.13 -0.05 -9.39
N ILE A 68 -29.63 -1.28 -9.38
CA ILE A 68 -28.52 -1.70 -8.51
C ILE A 68 -27.22 -1.38 -9.23
N HIS A 69 -26.54 -0.32 -8.78
CA HIS A 69 -25.29 0.16 -9.35
C HIS A 69 -24.20 0.03 -8.31
N ALA A 70 -23.13 -0.70 -8.62
CA ALA A 70 -21.90 -0.73 -7.84
C ALA A 70 -20.92 0.25 -8.47
N GLU A 71 -20.76 1.40 -7.82
CA GLU A 71 -19.81 2.42 -8.23
C GLU A 71 -18.39 2.16 -7.66
N PRO A 72 -17.35 2.70 -8.30
CA PRO A 72 -15.95 2.45 -7.92
C PRO A 72 -15.49 3.29 -6.71
N TRP A 73 -16.42 3.75 -5.87
CA TRP A 73 -16.17 4.59 -4.69
C TRP A 73 -17.10 4.24 -3.53
N ASP A 74 -16.76 4.74 -2.35
CA ASP A 74 -17.57 4.57 -1.15
C ASP A 74 -18.67 5.61 -1.10
N LYS A 75 -19.79 5.25 -0.46
CA LYS A 75 -20.92 6.14 -0.24
C LYS A 75 -21.35 6.16 1.21
N TYR A 76 -21.72 7.33 1.69
CA TYR A 76 -22.50 7.45 2.92
C TYR A 76 -23.87 8.00 2.57
N ILE A 77 -24.91 7.20 2.74
CA ILE A 77 -26.29 7.50 2.34
C ILE A 77 -27.14 7.82 3.55
N SER A 78 -27.96 8.86 3.45
CA SER A 78 -29.00 9.17 4.43
C SER A 78 -30.22 9.81 3.77
N ILE A 79 -31.33 9.94 4.50
CA ILE A 79 -32.59 10.50 4.01
C ILE A 79 -32.85 11.85 4.67
N ALA A 80 -33.04 12.89 3.86
CA ALA A 80 -33.33 14.23 4.36
C ALA A 80 -34.83 14.45 4.61
N THR A 81 -35.72 13.72 3.91
CA THR A 81 -37.17 13.68 4.18
C THR A 81 -37.79 12.47 3.49
N GLY A 82 -38.93 11.97 3.99
CA GLY A 82 -39.59 10.77 3.52
C GLY A 82 -38.88 9.49 3.96
N SER A 83 -39.07 8.40 3.22
CA SER A 83 -38.42 7.13 3.50
C SER A 83 -38.20 6.30 2.23
N VAL A 84 -37.18 5.43 2.28
CA VAL A 84 -36.86 4.51 1.18
C VAL A 84 -36.69 3.09 1.70
N PHE A 85 -37.07 2.10 0.89
CA PHE A 85 -36.56 0.75 0.99
C PHE A 85 -35.26 0.67 0.18
N GLY A 86 -34.15 0.41 0.84
CA GLY A 86 -32.85 0.21 0.20
C GLY A 86 -32.54 -1.26 0.02
N ALA A 87 -31.88 -1.58 -1.09
CA ALA A 87 -31.34 -2.90 -1.39
C ALA A 87 -29.88 -2.76 -1.82
N TRP A 88 -29.01 -3.53 -1.18
CA TRP A 88 -27.58 -3.55 -1.45
C TRP A 88 -27.14 -4.96 -1.82
N VAL A 89 -26.29 -5.06 -2.85
CA VAL A 89 -25.81 -6.34 -3.38
C VAL A 89 -24.30 -6.31 -3.44
N ASP A 90 -23.61 -7.28 -2.86
CA ASP A 90 -22.17 -7.35 -2.97
C ASP A 90 -21.77 -7.81 -4.38
N LEU A 91 -21.14 -6.94 -5.16
CA LEU A 91 -20.70 -7.24 -6.54
C LEU A 91 -19.18 -7.30 -6.63
N ARG A 92 -18.48 -7.43 -5.49
CA ARG A 92 -17.03 -7.65 -5.42
C ARG A 92 -16.70 -9.13 -5.64
N PRO A 93 -15.54 -9.46 -6.23
CA PRO A 93 -15.11 -10.85 -6.35
C PRO A 93 -14.94 -11.49 -4.96
N GLY A 94 -15.39 -12.73 -4.81
CA GLY A 94 -15.24 -13.50 -3.58
C GLY A 94 -16.50 -14.27 -3.19
N ASP A 95 -16.47 -14.89 -2.01
CA ASP A 95 -17.53 -15.77 -1.52
C ASP A 95 -18.85 -15.05 -1.22
N THR A 96 -18.82 -13.73 -1.04
CA THR A 96 -20.01 -12.90 -0.79
C THR A 96 -20.64 -12.35 -2.07
N PHE A 97 -20.11 -12.65 -3.26
CA PHE A 97 -20.67 -12.14 -4.51
C PHE A 97 -22.15 -12.54 -4.67
N GLY A 98 -23.02 -11.55 -4.85
CA GLY A 98 -24.47 -11.72 -4.94
C GLY A 98 -25.20 -11.69 -3.60
N GLU A 99 -24.51 -11.62 -2.45
CA GLU A 99 -25.15 -11.45 -1.15
C GLU A 99 -25.95 -10.16 -1.11
N VAL A 100 -27.13 -10.23 -0.47
CA VAL A 100 -28.09 -9.13 -0.43
C VAL A 100 -28.30 -8.66 1.00
N TYR A 101 -28.34 -7.34 1.19
CA TYR A 101 -28.82 -6.70 2.40
C TYR A 101 -29.96 -5.73 2.05
N THR A 102 -31.01 -5.69 2.86
CA THR A 102 -32.13 -4.74 2.68
C THR A 102 -32.52 -4.12 4.00
N CYS A 103 -32.90 -2.84 3.96
CA CYS A 103 -33.50 -2.17 5.11
C CYS A 103 -34.31 -0.94 4.67
N THR A 104 -35.17 -0.44 5.55
CA THR A 104 -35.81 0.87 5.35
C THR A 104 -34.93 1.95 5.97
N LEU A 105 -34.66 3.01 5.19
CA LEU A 105 -34.01 4.22 5.67
C LEU A 105 -35.05 5.34 5.76
N ASP A 106 -35.08 5.99 6.92
CA ASP A 106 -35.78 7.25 7.18
C ASP A 106 -34.75 8.26 7.69
N PRO A 107 -35.12 9.50 8.08
CA PRO A 107 -34.13 10.45 8.54
C PRO A 107 -33.33 10.03 9.78
N SER A 108 -33.81 9.06 10.55
CA SER A 108 -33.11 8.48 11.71
C SER A 108 -32.14 7.36 11.36
N LYS A 109 -31.91 7.07 10.07
CA LYS A 109 -30.95 6.07 9.62
C LYS A 109 -30.03 6.57 8.51
N ALA A 110 -28.84 6.01 8.49
CA ALA A 110 -27.89 6.14 7.41
C ALA A 110 -27.19 4.81 7.15
N ILE A 111 -26.50 4.70 6.03
CA ILE A 111 -25.75 3.51 5.67
C ILE A 111 -24.50 3.89 4.90
N PHE A 112 -23.38 3.29 5.29
CA PHE A 112 -22.15 3.36 4.53
C PHE A 112 -22.04 2.15 3.61
N VAL A 113 -21.88 2.42 2.32
CA VAL A 113 -21.81 1.44 1.24
C VAL A 113 -20.38 1.47 0.68
N PRO A 114 -19.60 0.40 0.88
CA PRO A 114 -18.24 0.36 0.37
C PRO A 114 -18.22 0.18 -1.15
N ARG A 115 -17.12 0.61 -1.78
CA ARG A 115 -16.84 0.38 -3.20
C ARG A 115 -17.18 -1.05 -3.63
N GLY A 116 -17.88 -1.18 -4.76
CA GLY A 116 -18.23 -2.48 -5.33
C GLY A 116 -19.49 -3.11 -4.73
N VAL A 117 -20.08 -2.54 -3.68
CA VAL A 117 -21.43 -2.92 -3.23
C VAL A 117 -22.45 -2.11 -4.01
N GLY A 118 -23.27 -2.82 -4.78
CA GLY A 118 -24.36 -2.27 -5.56
C GLY A 118 -25.40 -1.62 -4.66
N ASN A 119 -25.77 -0.38 -4.94
CA ASN A 119 -26.77 0.38 -4.20
C ASN A 119 -28.03 0.60 -5.04
N SER A 120 -29.19 0.29 -4.47
CA SER A 120 -30.50 0.59 -5.03
C SER A 120 -31.47 1.06 -3.95
N PHE A 121 -32.51 1.78 -4.37
CA PHE A 121 -33.60 2.12 -3.47
C PHE A 121 -34.93 2.25 -4.22
N GLN A 122 -36.01 2.10 -3.44
CA GLN A 122 -37.38 2.41 -3.80
C GLN A 122 -37.96 3.40 -2.81
N THR A 123 -38.50 4.52 -3.28
CA THR A 123 -39.18 5.51 -2.44
C THR A 123 -40.50 4.97 -1.90
N LEU A 124 -40.72 5.11 -0.60
CA LEU A 124 -41.93 4.63 0.07
C LEU A 124 -42.98 5.75 0.26
N GLU A 125 -42.56 7.00 0.11
CA GLU A 125 -43.37 8.20 0.30
C GLU A 125 -43.10 9.24 -0.81
N ASP A 126 -44.10 10.07 -1.08
CA ASP A 126 -43.96 11.25 -1.94
C ASP A 126 -43.01 12.26 -1.29
N GLY A 127 -42.33 13.07 -2.12
CA GLY A 127 -41.43 14.12 -1.62
C GLY A 127 -40.22 13.59 -0.84
N THR A 128 -39.70 12.42 -1.22
CA THR A 128 -38.54 11.81 -0.56
C THR A 128 -37.23 12.41 -1.09
N ALA A 129 -36.36 12.87 -0.18
CA ALA A 129 -35.04 13.42 -0.50
C ALA A 129 -33.93 12.49 -0.02
N TYR A 130 -33.23 11.89 -0.98
CA TYR A 130 -32.12 10.96 -0.77
C TYR A 130 -30.80 11.73 -0.88
N THR A 131 -29.98 11.71 0.18
CA THR A 131 -28.68 12.40 0.21
C THR A 131 -27.55 11.40 0.35
N TYR A 132 -26.43 11.64 -0.35
CA TYR A 132 -25.27 10.80 -0.21
C TYR A 132 -23.95 11.54 -0.42
N LEU A 133 -22.98 11.22 0.44
CA LEU A 133 -21.59 11.64 0.31
C LEU A 133 -20.80 10.58 -0.47
N VAL A 134 -19.80 11.00 -1.23
CA VAL A 134 -18.87 10.12 -1.95
C VAL A 134 -17.43 10.60 -1.83
N ASN A 135 -16.45 9.69 -1.95
CA ASN A 135 -15.01 9.98 -1.86
C ASN A 135 -14.25 9.98 -3.19
N ALA A 136 -14.96 9.90 -4.31
CA ALA A 136 -14.39 10.12 -5.63
C ALA A 136 -15.27 11.10 -6.42
N HIS A 137 -14.63 11.88 -7.30
CA HIS A 137 -15.36 12.75 -8.22
C HIS A 137 -16.00 11.94 -9.32
N TRP A 138 -17.28 12.17 -9.60
CA TRP A 138 -17.91 11.53 -10.74
C TRP A 138 -17.20 11.93 -12.04
N SER A 139 -16.80 10.94 -12.83
CA SER A 139 -16.31 11.15 -14.19
C SER A 139 -16.99 10.18 -15.16
N LEU A 140 -17.09 10.60 -16.43
CA LEU A 140 -17.65 9.78 -17.51
C LEU A 140 -16.80 8.53 -17.79
N GLU A 141 -15.51 8.61 -17.45
CA GLU A 141 -14.55 7.51 -17.59
C GLU A 141 -14.75 6.45 -16.53
N GLN A 142 -14.92 6.85 -15.27
CA GLN A 142 -15.23 5.93 -14.16
C GLN A 142 -16.55 5.19 -14.35
N LYS A 143 -17.51 5.76 -15.10
CA LYS A 143 -18.74 5.04 -15.44
C LYS A 143 -18.47 3.71 -16.18
N LYS A 144 -17.35 3.60 -16.91
CA LYS A 144 -16.97 2.36 -17.61
C LYS A 144 -16.56 1.24 -16.66
N THR A 145 -16.19 1.56 -15.42
CA THR A 145 -15.79 0.59 -14.39
C THR A 145 -16.94 0.25 -13.45
N TYR A 146 -18.17 0.70 -13.73
CA TYR A 146 -19.33 0.36 -12.91
C TYR A 146 -19.72 -1.08 -13.16
N THR A 147 -20.18 -1.72 -12.08
CA THR A 147 -20.85 -3.01 -12.15
C THR A 147 -22.34 -2.81 -11.92
N PHE A 148 -23.16 -3.53 -12.67
CA PHE A 148 -24.61 -3.43 -12.61
C PHE A 148 -25.21 -4.82 -12.47
N VAL A 149 -26.33 -4.91 -11.75
CA VAL A 149 -27.18 -6.11 -11.74
C VAL A 149 -28.65 -5.69 -11.83
N ASN A 150 -29.45 -6.53 -12.47
CA ASN A 150 -30.86 -6.28 -12.68
C ASN A 150 -31.66 -6.37 -11.37
N LEU A 151 -32.54 -5.39 -11.14
CA LEU A 151 -33.45 -5.34 -9.98
C LEU A 151 -34.42 -6.53 -9.92
N ALA A 152 -34.76 -7.10 -11.08
CA ALA A 152 -35.73 -8.17 -11.24
C ALA A 152 -35.08 -9.56 -11.27
N ASP A 153 -33.77 -9.65 -10.99
CA ASP A 153 -33.09 -10.94 -10.93
C ASP A 153 -33.70 -11.80 -9.79
N PRO A 154 -34.28 -12.98 -10.12
CA PRO A 154 -34.94 -13.82 -9.12
C PRO A 154 -33.96 -14.44 -8.11
N THR A 155 -32.68 -14.56 -8.45
CA THR A 155 -31.65 -15.18 -7.58
C THR A 155 -31.28 -14.27 -6.40
N LEU A 156 -31.41 -12.94 -6.58
CA LEU A 156 -31.20 -11.97 -5.51
C LEU A 156 -32.33 -11.99 -4.46
N ASN A 157 -33.51 -12.52 -4.81
CA ASN A 157 -34.66 -12.69 -3.93
C ASN A 157 -35.06 -11.42 -3.13
N ILE A 158 -34.88 -10.24 -3.71
CA ILE A 158 -35.20 -8.95 -3.07
C ILE A 158 -36.73 -8.80 -2.97
N GLN A 159 -37.23 -8.63 -1.75
CA GLN A 159 -38.66 -8.44 -1.47
C GLN A 159 -39.05 -6.96 -1.62
N TRP A 160 -39.16 -6.49 -2.86
CA TRP A 160 -39.55 -5.12 -3.17
C TRP A 160 -40.94 -4.76 -2.60
N PRO A 161 -41.09 -3.73 -1.75
CA PRO A 161 -42.37 -3.37 -1.14
C PRO A 161 -43.45 -2.93 -2.13
N ILE A 162 -43.04 -2.36 -3.26
CA ILE A 162 -43.89 -2.01 -4.39
C ILE A 162 -43.45 -2.88 -5.57
N PRO A 163 -44.36 -3.64 -6.20
CA PRO A 163 -44.02 -4.49 -7.33
C PRO A 163 -43.33 -3.69 -8.45
N LEU A 164 -42.24 -4.24 -9.00
CA LEU A 164 -41.36 -3.51 -9.93
C LEU A 164 -42.10 -3.04 -11.20
N GLU A 165 -43.13 -3.76 -11.65
CA GLU A 165 -44.00 -3.37 -12.75
C GLU A 165 -44.83 -2.12 -12.48
N GLN A 166 -44.96 -1.70 -11.21
CA GLN A 166 -45.69 -0.50 -10.77
C GLN A 166 -44.72 0.65 -10.42
N THR A 167 -43.42 0.48 -10.67
CA THR A 167 -42.39 1.46 -10.30
C THR A 167 -41.93 2.29 -11.49
N GLU A 168 -41.53 3.53 -11.21
CA GLU A 168 -40.86 4.39 -12.19
C GLU A 168 -39.35 4.08 -12.19
N ARG A 169 -38.85 3.54 -13.31
CA ARG A 169 -37.46 3.09 -13.51
C ARG A 169 -36.90 3.68 -14.80
N SER A 170 -35.57 3.79 -14.89
CA SER A 170 -34.93 4.22 -16.13
C SER A 170 -34.86 3.08 -17.15
N GLU A 171 -34.82 3.42 -18.44
CA GLU A 171 -34.68 2.43 -19.52
C GLU A 171 -33.40 1.61 -19.40
N ALA A 172 -32.31 2.23 -18.92
CA ALA A 172 -31.03 1.55 -18.70
C ALA A 172 -31.16 0.45 -17.63
N ASP A 173 -31.86 0.74 -16.54
CA ASP A 173 -32.02 -0.22 -15.42
C ASP A 173 -32.81 -1.47 -15.83
N LEU A 174 -33.68 -1.38 -16.84
CA LEU A 174 -34.44 -2.51 -17.37
C LEU A 174 -33.53 -3.53 -18.09
N HIS A 175 -32.41 -3.07 -18.65
CA HIS A 175 -31.52 -3.84 -19.52
C HIS A 175 -30.21 -4.26 -18.82
N HIS A 176 -30.06 -4.01 -17.52
CA HIS A 176 -28.91 -4.51 -16.77
C HIS A 176 -28.86 -6.04 -16.77
N PRO A 177 -27.66 -6.63 -16.72
CA PRO A 177 -27.49 -8.08 -16.73
C PRO A 177 -28.05 -8.71 -15.46
N PHE A 178 -28.45 -9.97 -15.57
CA PHE A 178 -28.71 -10.81 -14.40
C PHE A 178 -27.38 -11.14 -13.71
N LEU A 179 -27.42 -11.54 -12.44
CA LEU A 179 -26.27 -11.78 -11.58
C LEU A 179 -25.29 -12.79 -12.21
N ALA A 180 -25.81 -13.82 -12.87
CA ALA A 180 -25.00 -14.82 -13.58
C ALA A 180 -24.14 -14.22 -14.70
N ASP A 181 -24.56 -13.11 -15.29
CA ASP A 181 -23.88 -12.40 -16.38
C ASP A 181 -23.25 -11.07 -15.90
N ALA A 182 -23.42 -10.72 -14.62
CA ALA A 182 -22.89 -9.50 -14.04
C ALA A 182 -21.37 -9.63 -13.87
N LYS A 183 -20.63 -8.62 -14.35
CA LYS A 183 -19.17 -8.59 -14.21
C LYS A 183 -18.79 -8.11 -12.81
N PRO A 184 -18.04 -8.87 -12.00
CA PRO A 184 -17.59 -8.39 -10.70
C PRO A 184 -16.82 -7.08 -10.81
N MET A 185 -16.91 -6.26 -9.75
CA MET A 185 -16.13 -5.04 -9.63
C MET A 185 -14.65 -5.39 -9.60
N GLU A 186 -13.89 -4.93 -10.59
CA GLU A 186 -12.46 -5.18 -10.64
C GLU A 186 -11.75 -4.60 -9.40
N PRO A 187 -10.76 -5.32 -8.83
CA PRO A 187 -9.90 -4.77 -7.79
C PRO A 187 -9.20 -3.48 -8.24
N LYS A 188 -8.92 -2.59 -7.31
CA LYS A 188 -8.06 -1.44 -7.59
C LYS A 188 -6.65 -1.92 -7.98
N ARG A 189 -5.95 -1.11 -8.78
CA ARG A 189 -4.62 -1.43 -9.30
C ARG A 189 -3.53 -1.17 -8.26
N THR A 190 -2.41 -1.86 -8.41
CA THR A 190 -1.17 -1.64 -7.66
C THR A 190 -0.10 -1.09 -8.60
N LEU A 191 0.42 0.11 -8.30
CA LEU A 191 1.53 0.69 -9.04
C LEU A 191 2.86 0.38 -8.34
N VAL A 192 3.85 -0.12 -9.07
CA VAL A 192 5.19 -0.39 -8.55
C VAL A 192 6.20 0.52 -9.25
N THR A 193 6.91 1.37 -8.50
CA THR A 193 8.01 2.20 -9.04
C THR A 193 9.37 1.56 -8.75
N GLY A 194 10.36 1.83 -9.61
CA GLY A 194 11.66 1.15 -9.54
C GLY A 194 11.53 -0.34 -9.83
N ALA A 195 10.59 -0.70 -10.71
CA ALA A 195 10.21 -2.09 -10.97
C ALA A 195 11.35 -2.94 -11.56
N TYR A 196 12.36 -2.32 -12.19
CA TYR A 196 13.54 -3.02 -12.70
C TYR A 196 14.73 -2.98 -11.71
N GLY A 197 14.53 -2.51 -10.49
CA GLY A 197 15.46 -2.69 -9.38
C GLY A 197 15.39 -4.11 -8.79
N GLN A 198 16.32 -4.43 -7.88
CA GLN A 198 16.38 -5.75 -7.22
C GLN A 198 15.06 -6.10 -6.53
N LEU A 199 14.49 -5.15 -5.77
CA LEU A 199 13.22 -5.35 -5.08
C LEU A 199 12.02 -5.33 -6.03
N GLY A 200 12.02 -4.46 -7.04
CA GLY A 200 10.96 -4.40 -8.05
C GLY A 200 10.75 -5.73 -8.78
N ARG A 201 11.86 -6.40 -9.15
CA ARG A 201 11.81 -7.77 -9.72
C ARG A 201 11.23 -8.78 -8.74
N ALA A 202 11.66 -8.76 -7.49
CA ALA A 202 11.15 -9.68 -6.46
C ALA A 202 9.64 -9.47 -6.19
N ILE A 203 9.16 -8.22 -6.19
CA ILE A 203 7.73 -7.91 -6.08
C ILE A 203 6.96 -8.52 -7.26
N LYS A 204 7.49 -8.36 -8.48
CA LYS A 204 6.87 -8.93 -9.68
C LYS A 204 6.81 -10.46 -9.64
N GLU A 205 7.92 -11.10 -9.28
CA GLU A 205 7.99 -12.56 -9.12
C GLU A 205 7.00 -13.04 -8.05
N TYR A 206 6.89 -12.34 -6.93
CA TYR A 206 5.91 -12.67 -5.88
C TYR A 206 4.48 -12.58 -6.42
N ALA A 207 4.13 -11.48 -7.10
CA ALA A 207 2.79 -11.29 -7.65
C ALA A 207 2.43 -12.38 -8.67
N GLU A 208 3.35 -12.73 -9.56
CA GLU A 208 3.16 -13.80 -10.55
C GLU A 208 3.02 -15.18 -9.88
N ALA A 209 3.82 -15.47 -8.86
CA ALA A 209 3.76 -16.74 -8.13
C ALA A 209 2.44 -16.95 -7.36
N HIS A 210 1.74 -15.87 -7.01
CA HIS A 210 0.49 -15.89 -6.24
C HIS A 210 -0.76 -15.55 -7.07
N ASP A 211 -0.66 -15.50 -8.42
CA ASP A 211 -1.73 -15.08 -9.35
C ASP A 211 -2.36 -13.71 -8.97
N LEU A 212 -1.56 -12.80 -8.41
CA LEU A 212 -2.01 -11.45 -8.10
C LEU A 212 -2.10 -10.63 -9.40
N ARG A 213 -3.24 -9.99 -9.61
CA ARG A 213 -3.56 -9.25 -10.84
C ARG A 213 -3.55 -7.74 -10.61
N ASN A 214 -3.68 -7.00 -11.70
CA ASN A 214 -3.83 -5.53 -11.70
C ASN A 214 -2.58 -4.77 -11.20
N PHE A 215 -1.38 -5.28 -11.49
CA PHE A 215 -0.12 -4.59 -11.25
C PHE A 215 0.34 -3.80 -12.48
N GLU A 216 0.77 -2.57 -12.26
CA GLU A 216 1.46 -1.73 -13.25
C GLU A 216 2.89 -1.48 -12.77
N TYR A 217 3.86 -1.86 -13.59
CA TYR A 217 5.29 -1.84 -13.26
C TYR A 217 5.98 -0.72 -14.03
N HIS A 218 6.55 0.24 -13.30
CA HIS A 218 7.20 1.41 -13.87
C HIS A 218 8.61 1.61 -13.34
N ASP A 219 9.45 2.18 -14.20
CA ASP A 219 10.75 2.74 -13.86
C ASP A 219 10.83 4.19 -14.37
N ILE A 220 11.95 4.87 -14.11
CA ILE A 220 12.11 6.31 -14.38
C ILE A 220 11.82 6.73 -15.82
N ASP A 221 11.95 5.82 -16.78
CA ASP A 221 11.69 6.06 -18.21
C ASP A 221 10.20 6.12 -18.58
N THR A 222 9.34 5.47 -17.79
CA THR A 222 7.88 5.41 -18.01
C THR A 222 7.12 6.22 -16.97
N PHE A 223 7.67 6.35 -15.76
CA PHE A 223 7.15 7.20 -14.70
C PHE A 223 8.30 7.68 -13.80
N ASP A 224 8.82 8.87 -14.10
CA ASP A 224 9.68 9.60 -13.17
C ASP A 224 8.80 10.13 -12.03
N PHE A 225 8.68 9.36 -10.95
CA PHE A 225 7.86 9.72 -9.79
C PHE A 225 8.31 11.01 -9.07
N SER A 226 9.44 11.59 -9.48
CA SER A 226 9.91 12.88 -8.98
C SER A 226 9.65 14.06 -9.93
N ASP A 227 9.00 13.80 -11.08
CA ASP A 227 8.44 14.81 -11.98
C ASP A 227 6.92 14.94 -11.75
N PRO A 228 6.42 16.09 -11.23
CA PRO A 228 5.00 16.31 -11.04
C PRO A 228 4.15 16.14 -12.31
N ALA A 229 4.68 16.45 -13.50
CA ALA A 229 3.94 16.33 -14.75
C ALA A 229 3.68 14.87 -15.15
N ALA A 230 4.51 13.94 -14.67
CA ALA A 230 4.36 12.51 -14.95
C ALA A 230 3.14 11.87 -14.25
N TYR A 231 2.51 12.58 -13.30
CA TYR A 231 1.33 12.10 -12.59
C TYR A 231 0.02 12.29 -13.37
N ASP A 232 -0.01 13.23 -14.32
CA ASP A 232 -1.21 13.57 -15.11
C ASP A 232 -1.64 12.45 -16.08
N GLN A 233 -0.77 11.46 -16.32
CA GLN A 233 -1.06 10.32 -17.20
C GLN A 233 -1.85 9.20 -16.51
N PHE A 234 -2.09 9.29 -15.19
CA PHE A 234 -2.76 8.26 -14.40
C PHE A 234 -4.11 8.76 -13.84
N ASP A 235 -5.15 7.93 -13.96
CA ASP A 235 -6.37 8.08 -13.16
C ASP A 235 -6.16 7.40 -11.80
N TRP A 236 -5.69 8.18 -10.82
CA TRP A 236 -5.30 7.69 -9.50
C TRP A 236 -6.46 7.06 -8.71
N ASP A 237 -7.72 7.37 -9.04
CA ASP A 237 -8.89 6.75 -8.40
C ASP A 237 -9.00 5.25 -8.71
N LEU A 238 -8.35 4.78 -9.80
CA LEU A 238 -8.26 3.36 -10.14
C LEU A 238 -7.22 2.59 -9.31
N TYR A 239 -6.36 3.29 -8.56
CA TYR A 239 -5.29 2.71 -7.77
C TYR A 239 -5.69 2.57 -6.31
N GLY A 240 -5.22 1.49 -5.69
CA GLY A 240 -5.43 1.18 -4.27
C GLY A 240 -4.12 1.09 -3.51
N THR A 241 -3.03 0.79 -4.21
CA THR A 241 -1.70 0.63 -3.61
C THR A 241 -0.63 1.23 -4.53
N ILE A 242 0.36 1.90 -3.92
CA ILE A 242 1.64 2.23 -4.55
C ILE A 242 2.74 1.53 -3.75
N ILE A 243 3.61 0.78 -4.43
CA ILE A 243 4.82 0.20 -3.85
C ILE A 243 6.04 0.90 -4.45
N ASN A 244 6.68 1.76 -3.66
CA ASN A 244 7.86 2.50 -4.07
C ASN A 244 9.15 1.73 -3.74
N ALA A 245 9.68 1.02 -4.74
CA ALA A 245 10.98 0.37 -4.72
C ALA A 245 12.09 1.18 -5.43
N GLY A 246 11.75 2.37 -5.95
CA GLY A 246 12.68 3.28 -6.62
C GLY A 246 13.47 4.15 -5.64
N ALA A 247 14.79 4.21 -5.82
CA ALA A 247 15.66 5.08 -5.04
C ALA A 247 16.99 5.34 -5.76
N PHE A 248 17.64 6.44 -5.40
CA PHE A 248 19.05 6.64 -5.67
C PHE A 248 19.87 5.98 -4.55
N THR A 249 20.55 4.87 -4.87
CA THR A 249 21.24 4.01 -3.88
C THR A 249 22.77 4.06 -3.98
N ALA A 250 23.32 4.85 -4.90
CA ALA A 250 24.77 5.00 -5.05
C ALA A 250 25.33 5.94 -3.98
N VAL A 251 25.48 5.44 -2.76
CA VAL A 251 25.74 6.23 -1.53
C VAL A 251 26.95 7.17 -1.66
N ASP A 252 28.09 6.72 -2.18
CA ASP A 252 29.26 7.58 -2.36
C ASP A 252 29.05 8.63 -3.46
N LYS A 253 28.34 8.27 -4.54
CA LYS A 253 28.00 9.22 -5.61
C LYS A 253 27.07 10.32 -5.09
N ALA A 254 26.25 10.05 -4.07
CA ALA A 254 25.41 11.06 -3.44
C ALA A 254 26.22 12.23 -2.87
N GLU A 255 27.53 12.05 -2.61
CA GLU A 255 28.44 13.10 -2.13
C GLU A 255 29.07 13.95 -3.25
N THR A 256 28.75 13.71 -4.53
CA THR A 256 29.16 14.61 -5.63
C THR A 256 28.13 15.72 -5.84
N ALA A 257 28.48 16.77 -6.60
CA ALA A 257 27.53 17.86 -6.88
C ALA A 257 26.29 17.35 -7.64
N GLU A 258 26.50 16.52 -8.67
CA GLU A 258 25.45 15.93 -9.49
C GLU A 258 24.64 14.89 -8.70
N GLY A 259 25.33 14.04 -7.94
CA GLY A 259 24.68 13.00 -7.16
C GLY A 259 23.86 13.53 -6.00
N ARG A 260 24.24 14.67 -5.39
CA ARG A 260 23.39 15.36 -4.39
C ARG A 260 22.03 15.70 -4.99
N SER A 261 22.01 16.38 -6.14
CA SER A 261 20.76 16.77 -6.78
C SER A 261 19.92 15.55 -7.18
N ALA A 262 20.56 14.50 -7.70
CA ALA A 262 19.87 13.26 -8.07
C ALA A 262 19.29 12.53 -6.85
N ALA A 263 20.03 12.45 -5.74
CA ALA A 263 19.58 11.84 -4.50
C ALA A 263 18.38 12.59 -3.91
N TRP A 264 18.41 13.92 -3.83
CA TRP A 264 17.26 14.69 -3.35
C TRP A 264 16.03 14.52 -4.22
N LYS A 265 16.20 14.52 -5.55
CA LYS A 265 15.11 14.30 -6.51
C LYS A 265 14.47 12.92 -6.31
N ALA A 266 15.26 11.85 -6.28
CA ALA A 266 14.76 10.48 -6.19
C ALA A 266 14.32 10.04 -4.79
N ASN A 267 15.02 10.47 -3.73
CA ASN A 267 14.81 9.95 -2.37
C ASN A 267 13.94 10.87 -1.49
N ALA A 268 13.77 12.14 -1.84
CA ALA A 268 12.97 13.09 -1.05
C ALA A 268 11.79 13.67 -1.86
N THR A 269 12.06 14.33 -2.99
CA THR A 269 10.99 14.94 -3.81
C THR A 269 10.01 13.89 -4.32
N GLY A 270 10.53 12.79 -4.86
CA GLY A 270 9.71 11.70 -5.36
C GLY A 270 8.77 11.09 -4.32
N PRO A 271 9.26 10.62 -3.15
CA PRO A 271 8.39 10.14 -2.08
C PRO A 271 7.38 11.18 -1.59
N ALA A 272 7.73 12.47 -1.56
CA ALA A 272 6.78 13.52 -1.20
C ALA A 272 5.61 13.66 -2.20
N LEU A 273 5.87 13.52 -3.50
CA LEU A 273 4.82 13.53 -4.52
C LEU A 273 3.94 12.28 -4.45
N LEU A 274 4.55 11.11 -4.25
CA LEU A 274 3.81 9.86 -4.02
C LEU A 274 2.92 9.96 -2.78
N ALA A 275 3.44 10.50 -1.67
CA ALA A 275 2.67 10.69 -0.43
C ALA A 275 1.51 11.67 -0.61
N LYS A 276 1.71 12.74 -1.39
CA LYS A 276 0.64 13.68 -1.74
C LYS A 276 -0.50 12.96 -2.46
N VAL A 277 -0.20 12.23 -3.52
CA VAL A 277 -1.20 11.51 -4.31
C VAL A 277 -1.86 10.40 -3.49
N ALA A 278 -1.08 9.70 -2.67
CA ALA A 278 -1.61 8.67 -1.80
C ALA A 278 -2.66 9.21 -0.81
N ARG A 279 -2.39 10.39 -0.24
CA ARG A 279 -3.35 11.09 0.62
C ARG A 279 -4.58 11.59 -0.16
N GLU A 280 -4.38 12.16 -1.34
CA GLU A 280 -5.47 12.73 -2.16
C GLU A 280 -6.45 11.67 -2.67
N HIS A 281 -5.97 10.47 -2.96
CA HIS A 281 -6.75 9.38 -3.56
C HIS A 281 -6.99 8.18 -2.64
N HIS A 282 -6.64 8.30 -1.35
CA HIS A 282 -6.78 7.23 -0.37
C HIS A 282 -6.10 5.92 -0.82
N ILE A 283 -4.86 6.03 -1.27
CA ILE A 283 -4.03 4.91 -1.72
C ILE A 283 -3.09 4.51 -0.58
N THR A 284 -2.93 3.21 -0.36
CA THR A 284 -1.90 2.70 0.56
C THR A 284 -0.52 2.85 -0.08
N LEU A 285 0.38 3.57 0.58
CA LEU A 285 1.75 3.81 0.10
C LEU A 285 2.76 2.96 0.87
N VAL A 286 3.38 2.00 0.20
CA VAL A 286 4.53 1.26 0.70
C VAL A 286 5.80 1.96 0.22
N HIS A 287 6.68 2.37 1.13
CA HIS A 287 7.95 3.03 0.82
C HIS A 287 9.12 2.29 1.44
N VAL A 288 10.10 1.90 0.61
CA VAL A 288 11.33 1.27 1.11
C VAL A 288 12.33 2.35 1.51
N SER A 289 12.76 2.32 2.77
CA SER A 289 13.74 3.22 3.36
C SER A 289 15.02 2.51 3.77
N SER A 290 15.86 3.13 4.60
CA SER A 290 17.21 2.66 4.92
C SER A 290 17.56 2.84 6.39
N ASP A 291 18.43 1.97 6.91
CA ASP A 291 19.20 2.15 8.14
C ASP A 291 20.03 3.45 8.19
N TYR A 292 20.43 3.99 7.04
CA TYR A 292 21.24 5.22 6.93
C TYR A 292 20.53 6.48 7.40
N VAL A 293 19.26 6.39 7.80
CA VAL A 293 18.53 7.47 8.47
C VAL A 293 19.01 7.70 9.91
N PHE A 294 19.82 6.78 10.45
CA PHE A 294 20.47 6.86 11.76
C PHE A 294 21.98 7.13 11.65
N ASP A 295 22.61 7.52 12.77
CA ASP A 295 24.05 7.79 12.84
C ASP A 295 24.90 6.54 13.14
N GLY A 296 24.26 5.44 13.55
CA GLY A 296 24.94 4.21 13.94
C GLY A 296 25.68 4.26 15.28
N THR A 297 25.32 5.19 16.17
CA THR A 297 25.92 5.29 17.52
C THR A 297 25.32 4.30 18.51
N ARG A 298 24.12 3.78 18.23
CA ARG A 298 23.48 2.69 18.98
C ARG A 298 23.75 1.37 18.30
N GLU A 299 23.97 0.30 19.07
CA GLU A 299 24.19 -1.04 18.51
C GLU A 299 22.98 -1.56 17.71
N GLN A 300 21.77 -1.15 18.10
CA GLN A 300 20.52 -1.53 17.46
C GLN A 300 19.56 -0.34 17.44
N HIS A 301 18.87 -0.13 16.32
CA HIS A 301 17.97 1.01 16.08
C HIS A 301 16.50 0.58 16.02
N GLY A 302 15.64 1.30 16.74
CA GLY A 302 14.18 1.10 16.75
C GLY A 302 13.44 2.08 15.84
N GLU A 303 12.16 1.84 15.58
CA GLU A 303 11.35 2.69 14.69
C GLU A 303 11.11 4.10 15.24
N ASP A 304 11.04 4.25 16.57
CA ASP A 304 10.81 5.52 17.28
C ASP A 304 12.09 6.34 17.50
N GLU A 305 13.23 5.89 16.97
CA GLU A 305 14.49 6.63 17.07
C GLU A 305 14.50 7.86 16.15
N ASP A 306 15.00 8.97 16.69
CA ASP A 306 15.13 10.23 15.95
C ASP A 306 16.12 10.10 14.78
N PHE A 307 15.82 10.77 13.67
CA PHE A 307 16.71 10.80 12.51
C PHE A 307 18.03 11.52 12.81
N ALA A 308 19.14 10.87 12.50
CA ALA A 308 20.49 11.43 12.63
C ALA A 308 21.42 10.99 11.47
N PRO A 309 21.03 11.15 10.20
CA PRO A 309 21.81 10.63 9.08
C PRO A 309 23.17 11.33 8.92
N LEU A 310 24.24 10.54 8.71
CA LEU A 310 25.60 11.06 8.58
C LEU A 310 25.92 11.68 7.20
N GLY A 311 25.35 11.12 6.13
CA GLY A 311 25.68 11.45 4.74
C GLY A 311 24.46 11.84 3.90
N VAL A 312 24.69 12.32 2.68
CA VAL A 312 23.62 12.83 1.80
C VAL A 312 22.56 11.77 1.50
N TYR A 313 22.98 10.53 1.22
CA TYR A 313 22.05 9.43 0.98
C TYR A 313 21.08 9.26 2.17
N GLY A 314 21.61 9.16 3.39
CA GLY A 314 20.81 9.06 4.61
C GLY A 314 19.89 10.26 4.82
N GLN A 315 20.40 11.47 4.63
CA GLN A 315 19.63 12.73 4.75
C GLN A 315 18.43 12.74 3.81
N THR A 316 18.65 12.35 2.56
CA THR A 316 17.59 12.33 1.55
C THR A 316 16.58 11.21 1.80
N LYS A 317 17.01 10.03 2.29
CA LYS A 317 16.09 8.96 2.72
C LYS A 317 15.25 9.37 3.92
N ALA A 318 15.84 10.01 4.93
CA ALA A 318 15.13 10.53 6.09
C ALA A 318 14.09 11.60 5.70
N ALA A 319 14.44 12.49 4.76
CA ALA A 319 13.49 13.45 4.19
C ALA A 319 12.32 12.76 3.45
N GLY A 320 12.60 11.66 2.75
CA GLY A 320 11.59 10.78 2.16
C GLY A 320 10.65 10.19 3.20
N ASP A 321 11.20 9.62 4.29
CA ASP A 321 10.40 9.05 5.40
C ASP A 321 9.46 10.09 5.99
N ILE A 322 9.97 11.29 6.31
CA ILE A 322 9.17 12.40 6.86
C ILE A 322 8.01 12.76 5.92
N ALA A 323 8.25 12.76 4.61
CA ALA A 323 7.22 13.09 3.63
C ALA A 323 6.17 11.98 3.50
N VAL A 324 6.59 10.70 3.50
CA VAL A 324 5.70 9.54 3.42
C VAL A 324 4.84 9.39 4.66
N ASP A 325 5.35 9.73 5.83
CA ASP A 325 4.60 9.72 7.09
C ASP A 325 3.34 10.63 7.05
N GLN A 326 3.30 11.59 6.12
CA GLN A 326 2.13 12.45 5.89
C GLN A 326 1.01 11.79 5.06
N ALA A 327 1.22 10.58 4.55
CA ALA A 327 0.18 9.78 3.91
C ALA A 327 -0.55 8.94 4.99
N PRO A 328 -1.87 9.07 5.18
CA PRO A 328 -2.57 8.37 6.28
C PRO A 328 -2.48 6.84 6.22
N GLN A 329 -2.38 6.27 5.02
CA GLN A 329 -2.25 4.84 4.78
C GLN A 329 -0.84 4.58 4.23
N HIS A 330 0.13 4.39 5.10
CA HIS A 330 1.51 4.15 4.69
C HIS A 330 2.16 2.99 5.44
N TYR A 331 3.10 2.35 4.75
CA TYR A 331 4.08 1.45 5.33
C TYR A 331 5.48 1.90 4.92
N ILE A 332 6.27 2.42 5.85
CA ILE A 332 7.69 2.71 5.61
C ILE A 332 8.49 1.50 6.08
N LEU A 333 9.20 0.83 5.18
CA LEU A 333 10.04 -0.32 5.51
C LEU A 333 11.50 0.11 5.50
N ARG A 334 12.09 0.36 6.68
CA ARG A 334 13.53 0.64 6.81
C ARG A 334 14.30 -0.67 6.71
N SER A 335 15.26 -0.72 5.81
CA SER A 335 16.06 -1.93 5.55
C SER A 335 17.55 -1.64 5.45
N SER A 336 18.37 -2.68 5.44
CA SER A 336 19.83 -2.58 5.29
C SER A 336 20.36 -3.65 4.33
N TRP A 337 21.44 -3.31 3.62
CA TRP A 337 22.33 -4.28 2.96
C TRP A 337 21.58 -5.26 2.05
N VAL A 338 20.80 -4.68 1.12
CA VAL A 338 19.85 -5.39 0.26
C VAL A 338 20.53 -6.27 -0.79
N ILE A 339 20.15 -7.55 -0.85
CA ILE A 339 20.64 -8.57 -1.78
C ILE A 339 19.47 -9.14 -2.60
N GLY A 340 19.57 -9.10 -3.93
CA GLY A 340 18.53 -9.63 -4.82
C GLY A 340 19.04 -9.85 -6.23
N ASP A 341 18.13 -9.79 -7.21
CA ASP A 341 18.50 -9.87 -8.62
C ASP A 341 19.00 -8.52 -9.16
N GLY A 342 20.33 -8.34 -9.13
CA GLY A 342 21.04 -7.19 -9.66
C GLY A 342 22.46 -7.10 -9.11
N HIS A 343 23.12 -5.96 -9.31
CA HIS A 343 24.43 -5.71 -8.72
C HIS A 343 24.32 -5.55 -7.19
N ASN A 344 25.02 -6.39 -6.43
CA ASN A 344 25.05 -6.34 -4.98
C ASN A 344 26.39 -6.85 -4.42
N PHE A 345 26.58 -6.66 -3.11
CA PHE A 345 27.81 -7.00 -2.41
C PHE A 345 28.18 -8.48 -2.52
N VAL A 346 27.21 -9.40 -2.37
CA VAL A 346 27.44 -10.85 -2.43
C VAL A 346 28.00 -11.24 -3.80
N LYS A 347 27.37 -10.79 -4.89
CA LYS A 347 27.86 -11.04 -6.25
C LYS A 347 29.26 -10.46 -6.49
N THR A 348 29.54 -9.27 -5.95
CA THR A 348 30.90 -8.69 -6.01
C THR A 348 31.91 -9.58 -5.28
N MET A 349 31.59 -10.07 -4.08
CA MET A 349 32.48 -10.93 -3.30
C MET A 349 32.68 -12.30 -3.95
N MET A 350 31.63 -12.91 -4.52
CA MET A 350 31.77 -14.14 -5.30
C MET A 350 32.75 -13.95 -6.47
N GLY A 351 32.59 -12.87 -7.25
CA GLY A 351 33.50 -12.58 -8.36
C GLY A 351 34.93 -12.31 -7.90
N LEU A 352 35.15 -11.65 -6.75
CA LEU A 352 36.48 -11.48 -6.20
C LEU A 352 37.09 -12.79 -5.68
N SER A 353 36.27 -13.67 -5.10
CA SER A 353 36.67 -15.02 -4.67
C SER A 353 37.14 -15.84 -5.86
N ASP A 354 36.43 -15.78 -7.00
CA ASP A 354 36.82 -16.47 -8.25
C ASP A 354 38.17 -15.98 -8.77
N ARG A 355 38.40 -14.66 -8.73
CA ARG A 355 39.66 -14.05 -9.14
C ARG A 355 40.83 -14.42 -8.23
N VAL A 356 40.58 -14.58 -6.93
CA VAL A 356 41.58 -15.07 -5.97
C VAL A 356 41.89 -16.55 -6.17
N ALA A 357 40.89 -17.36 -6.55
CA ALA A 357 41.08 -18.78 -6.83
C ALA A 357 41.78 -19.03 -8.19
N ASN A 358 41.81 -18.03 -9.07
CA ASN A 358 42.41 -18.15 -10.39
C ASN A 358 43.94 -17.93 -10.34
N PRO A 359 44.77 -18.96 -10.62
CA PRO A 359 46.23 -18.84 -10.59
C PRO A 359 46.80 -17.89 -11.66
N ASP A 360 46.03 -17.58 -12.70
CA ASP A 360 46.43 -16.66 -13.77
C ASP A 360 46.22 -15.18 -13.39
N GLU A 361 45.51 -14.91 -12.28
CA GLU A 361 45.35 -13.55 -11.75
C GLU A 361 46.33 -13.25 -10.61
N ALA A 362 46.80 -12.02 -10.55
CA ALA A 362 47.73 -11.57 -9.49
C ALA A 362 47.03 -11.23 -8.15
N LEU A 363 45.72 -11.42 -8.06
CA LEU A 363 44.93 -11.04 -6.88
C LEU A 363 45.00 -12.16 -5.83
N ASN A 364 45.77 -11.97 -4.76
CA ASN A 364 45.92 -12.99 -3.72
C ASN A 364 45.00 -12.79 -2.51
N GLN A 365 44.50 -11.57 -2.30
CA GLN A 365 43.68 -11.21 -1.16
C GLN A 365 42.87 -9.95 -1.46
N VAL A 366 41.80 -9.74 -0.69
CA VAL A 366 40.98 -8.51 -0.71
C VAL A 366 40.91 -7.90 0.68
N THR A 367 40.61 -6.61 0.76
CA THR A 367 40.39 -5.93 2.04
C THR A 367 38.94 -5.49 2.15
N VAL A 368 38.34 -5.73 3.31
CA VAL A 368 36.94 -5.42 3.59
C VAL A 368 36.83 -4.81 5.00
N VAL A 369 35.95 -3.82 5.15
CA VAL A 369 35.77 -3.11 6.43
C VAL A 369 35.25 -4.04 7.52
N ASP A 370 35.85 -3.94 8.71
CA ASP A 370 35.55 -4.81 9.86
C ASP A 370 35.01 -4.06 11.09
N ASP A 371 34.67 -2.78 10.90
CA ASP A 371 34.13 -1.87 11.91
C ASP A 371 32.78 -1.25 11.49
N GLN A 372 32.05 -1.93 10.59
CA GLN A 372 30.67 -1.62 10.19
C GLN A 372 29.82 -2.88 10.32
N TYR A 373 28.76 -2.82 11.12
CA TYR A 373 28.00 -3.98 11.59
C TYR A 373 26.52 -3.90 11.20
N GLY A 374 25.95 -5.00 10.72
CA GLY A 374 24.56 -5.04 10.27
C GLY A 374 24.12 -6.44 9.89
N ARG A 375 23.00 -6.51 9.17
CA ARG A 375 22.41 -7.75 8.63
C ARG A 375 22.10 -7.59 7.16
N LEU A 376 22.24 -8.67 6.39
CA LEU A 376 21.75 -8.72 5.02
C LEU A 376 20.23 -8.73 5.00
N THR A 377 19.66 -8.20 3.92
CA THR A 377 18.22 -8.32 3.65
C THR A 377 18.00 -8.82 2.25
N PHE A 378 17.34 -9.96 2.08
CA PHE A 378 17.06 -10.50 0.76
C PHE A 378 15.77 -9.93 0.20
N THR A 379 15.77 -9.52 -1.07
CA THR A 379 14.60 -8.88 -1.69
C THR A 379 13.37 -9.79 -1.76
N LYS A 380 13.59 -11.11 -1.78
CA LYS A 380 12.51 -12.10 -1.65
C LYS A 380 11.79 -11.94 -0.31
N ASP A 381 12.53 -11.95 0.79
CA ASP A 381 11.99 -11.77 2.14
C ASP A 381 11.33 -10.38 2.28
N MET A 382 11.91 -9.35 1.66
CA MET A 382 11.30 -8.02 1.61
C MET A 382 9.95 -8.01 0.89
N ALA A 383 9.83 -8.66 -0.27
CA ALA A 383 8.57 -8.75 -0.99
C ALA A 383 7.52 -9.49 -0.15
N GLU A 384 7.88 -10.62 0.47
CA GLU A 384 6.99 -11.38 1.36
C GLU A 384 6.47 -10.53 2.53
N ALA A 385 7.35 -9.74 3.18
CA ALA A 385 6.96 -8.85 4.27
C ALA A 385 6.06 -7.70 3.80
N ILE A 386 6.31 -7.12 2.62
CA ILE A 386 5.46 -6.07 2.04
C ILE A 386 4.04 -6.62 1.84
N PHE A 387 3.90 -7.79 1.22
CA PHE A 387 2.59 -8.38 0.99
C PHE A 387 1.93 -8.84 2.29
N HIS A 388 2.69 -9.34 3.26
CA HIS A 388 2.17 -9.60 4.61
C HIS A 388 1.57 -8.34 5.24
N LEU A 389 2.25 -7.19 5.18
CA LEU A 389 1.72 -5.93 5.72
C LEU A 389 0.48 -5.42 4.96
N LEU A 390 0.43 -5.63 3.64
CA LEU A 390 -0.72 -5.25 2.82
C LEU A 390 -1.95 -6.15 3.10
N ASP A 391 -1.73 -7.43 3.37
CA ASP A 391 -2.80 -8.41 3.60
C ASP A 391 -3.20 -8.49 5.08
N SER A 392 -2.31 -8.14 5.99
CA SER A 392 -2.59 -8.07 7.42
C SER A 392 -3.29 -6.75 7.76
N SER A 393 -4.20 -6.78 8.74
CA SER A 393 -4.74 -5.56 9.37
C SER A 393 -3.71 -4.91 10.31
N ALA A 394 -2.42 -4.96 9.96
CA ALA A 394 -1.34 -4.34 10.72
C ALA A 394 -1.57 -2.81 10.74
N PRO A 395 -1.25 -2.13 11.85
CA PRO A 395 -1.33 -0.68 11.89
C PRO A 395 -0.40 -0.04 10.84
N TYR A 396 -0.90 0.93 10.08
CA TYR A 396 -0.05 1.76 9.23
C TYR A 396 1.05 2.44 10.06
N GLY A 397 2.22 2.62 9.45
CA GLY A 397 3.37 3.25 10.10
C GLY A 397 4.71 2.78 9.56
N THR A 398 5.76 3.05 10.34
CA THR A 398 7.12 2.60 10.05
C THR A 398 7.37 1.21 10.64
N TYR A 399 8.07 0.36 9.88
CA TYR A 399 8.52 -0.98 10.26
C TYR A 399 9.99 -1.13 9.86
N ASN A 400 10.80 -1.64 10.77
CA ASN A 400 12.13 -2.11 10.44
C ASN A 400 12.08 -3.51 9.84
N LEU A 401 12.83 -3.74 8.78
CA LEU A 401 12.90 -5.02 8.09
C LEU A 401 14.31 -5.32 7.55
N THR A 402 14.95 -6.26 8.21
CA THR A 402 16.13 -6.97 7.71
C THR A 402 15.90 -8.48 7.80
N GLY A 403 16.84 -9.31 7.33
CA GLY A 403 16.86 -10.69 7.81
C GLY A 403 17.13 -10.74 9.32
N SER A 404 16.66 -11.80 9.98
CA SER A 404 17.04 -12.15 11.36
C SER A 404 18.43 -12.82 11.37
N GLY A 405 18.90 -13.30 12.51
CA GLY A 405 20.24 -13.89 12.63
C GLY A 405 21.29 -12.93 13.22
N ALA A 406 22.57 -13.33 13.16
CA ALA A 406 23.64 -12.59 13.83
C ALA A 406 23.92 -11.23 13.17
N VAL A 407 24.27 -10.22 13.97
CA VAL A 407 24.84 -8.97 13.46
C VAL A 407 26.32 -9.24 13.14
N LYS A 408 26.75 -9.00 11.90
CA LYS A 408 28.12 -9.26 11.45
C LYS A 408 28.73 -8.05 10.75
N SER A 409 30.05 -8.01 10.69
CA SER A 409 30.76 -7.02 9.89
C SER A 409 30.69 -7.35 8.39
N TRP A 410 30.92 -6.36 7.52
CA TRP A 410 31.07 -6.63 6.09
C TRP A 410 32.20 -7.63 5.80
N LYS A 411 33.30 -7.57 6.55
CA LYS A 411 34.42 -8.50 6.41
C LYS A 411 34.01 -9.93 6.72
N ASP A 412 33.22 -10.15 7.78
CA ASP A 412 32.79 -11.50 8.15
C ASP A 412 31.82 -12.08 7.13
N ILE A 413 30.89 -11.25 6.62
CA ILE A 413 30.01 -11.64 5.51
C ILE A 413 30.83 -11.97 4.25
N ALA A 414 31.83 -11.15 3.91
CA ALA A 414 32.68 -11.41 2.76
C ALA A 414 33.48 -12.71 2.88
N ALA A 415 34.04 -12.98 4.06
CA ALA A 415 34.76 -14.24 4.32
C ALA A 415 33.83 -15.45 4.15
N GLU A 416 32.61 -15.37 4.67
CA GLU A 416 31.60 -16.41 4.50
C GLU A 416 31.21 -16.61 3.02
N VAL A 417 31.03 -15.53 2.25
CA VAL A 417 30.80 -15.63 0.80
C VAL A 417 31.97 -16.30 0.09
N PHE A 418 33.22 -15.95 0.43
CA PHE A 418 34.41 -16.56 -0.14
C PHE A 418 34.48 -18.06 0.17
N ASP A 419 34.19 -18.45 1.41
CA ASP A 419 34.17 -19.86 1.81
C ASP A 419 33.08 -20.65 1.08
N LEU A 420 31.87 -20.08 0.94
CA LEU A 420 30.77 -20.69 0.21
C LEU A 420 31.04 -20.78 -1.31
N THR A 421 31.85 -19.87 -1.87
CA THR A 421 32.14 -19.82 -3.31
C THR A 421 33.29 -20.75 -3.69
N ASN A 422 34.46 -20.60 -3.04
CA ASN A 422 35.69 -21.30 -3.40
C ASN A 422 36.47 -21.86 -2.19
N GLY A 423 35.96 -21.74 -0.95
CA GLY A 423 36.67 -22.21 0.24
C GLY A 423 37.91 -21.36 0.59
N ASN A 424 37.92 -20.08 0.22
CA ASN A 424 39.08 -19.19 0.35
C ASN A 424 38.84 -17.96 1.25
N GLY A 425 38.00 -18.09 2.29
CA GLY A 425 37.64 -17.01 3.21
C GLY A 425 38.83 -16.33 3.90
N ASP A 426 39.92 -17.06 4.14
CA ASP A 426 41.16 -16.52 4.68
C ASP A 426 41.80 -15.43 3.80
N ALA A 427 41.43 -15.33 2.53
CA ALA A 427 41.90 -14.28 1.62
C ALA A 427 41.23 -12.92 1.87
N VAL A 428 40.19 -12.85 2.70
CA VAL A 428 39.54 -11.61 3.10
C VAL A 428 40.23 -11.03 4.33
N LYS A 429 40.87 -9.87 4.19
CA LYS A 429 41.62 -9.20 5.26
C LYS A 429 40.85 -7.99 5.82
N PRO A 430 40.84 -7.80 7.14
CA PRO A 430 40.14 -6.68 7.76
C PRO A 430 40.86 -5.37 7.50
N VAL A 431 40.09 -4.31 7.31
CA VAL A 431 40.54 -2.92 7.37
C VAL A 431 39.54 -2.10 8.19
N THR A 432 39.99 -0.99 8.76
CA THR A 432 39.09 -0.01 9.40
C THR A 432 38.44 0.88 8.35
N THR A 433 37.28 1.46 8.67
CA THR A 433 36.61 2.47 7.85
C THR A 433 37.54 3.67 7.60
N GLN A 434 38.33 4.08 8.60
CA GLN A 434 39.32 5.14 8.45
C GLN A 434 40.37 4.79 7.38
N GLN A 435 40.99 3.61 7.47
CA GLN A 435 41.99 3.17 6.49
C GLN A 435 41.41 3.06 5.08
N TYR A 436 40.17 2.57 4.98
CA TYR A 436 39.46 2.50 3.70
C TYR A 436 39.25 3.91 3.10
N PHE A 437 38.86 4.89 3.91
CA PHE A 437 38.66 6.28 3.48
C PHE A 437 39.98 6.95 3.06
N GLU A 438 41.07 6.72 3.79
CA GLU A 438 42.40 7.26 3.46
C GLU A 438 42.91 6.74 2.09
N ALA A 439 42.51 5.52 1.71
CA ALA A 439 42.86 4.93 0.42
C ALA A 439 41.95 5.36 -0.74
N ALA A 440 40.80 6.00 -0.45
CA ALA A 440 39.81 6.32 -1.46
C ALA A 440 40.23 7.53 -2.32
N LYS A 441 40.06 7.40 -3.64
CA LYS A 441 40.38 8.47 -4.61
C LYS A 441 39.17 9.35 -4.96
N ASN A 442 37.97 8.90 -4.62
CA ASN A 442 36.71 9.58 -4.87
C ASN A 442 36.06 9.96 -3.53
N PRO A 443 35.11 10.91 -3.51
CA PRO A 443 34.30 11.17 -2.32
C PRO A 443 33.68 9.88 -1.78
N VAL A 444 33.80 9.65 -0.48
CA VAL A 444 33.19 8.53 0.22
C VAL A 444 32.20 9.09 1.21
N SER A 445 30.99 8.52 1.25
CA SER A 445 29.98 8.93 2.22
C SER A 445 30.32 8.34 3.59
N PRO A 446 30.15 9.10 4.68
CA PRO A 446 30.20 8.55 6.04
C PRO A 446 29.22 7.38 6.19
N ARG A 447 29.67 6.31 6.85
CA ARG A 447 28.90 5.08 7.04
C ARG A 447 28.58 4.90 8.53
N PRO A 448 27.34 4.55 8.90
CA PRO A 448 27.01 4.16 10.28
C PRO A 448 27.90 3.00 10.73
N VAL A 449 28.37 3.05 11.98
CA VAL A 449 29.13 1.93 12.57
C VAL A 449 28.20 0.75 12.83
N HIS A 450 27.02 1.03 13.35
CA HIS A 450 25.97 0.05 13.58
C HIS A 450 24.75 0.35 12.71
N SER A 451 24.25 -0.68 12.04
CA SER A 451 23.10 -0.63 11.12
C SER A 451 22.05 -1.68 11.48
N ALA A 452 22.20 -2.36 12.62
CA ALA A 452 21.25 -3.39 13.03
C ALA A 452 19.92 -2.74 13.41
N LEU A 453 18.82 -3.26 12.86
CA LEU A 453 17.47 -2.80 13.15
C LEU A 453 16.78 -3.75 14.14
N ASP A 454 15.95 -3.20 15.03
CA ASP A 454 15.01 -3.99 15.84
C ASP A 454 13.86 -4.49 14.99
N LEU A 455 13.58 -5.79 15.06
CA LEU A 455 12.57 -6.48 14.26
C LEU A 455 11.30 -6.79 15.09
N SER A 456 11.28 -6.41 16.37
CA SER A 456 10.19 -6.75 17.30
C SER A 456 8.81 -6.28 16.81
N LYS A 457 8.74 -5.12 16.12
CA LYS A 457 7.47 -4.58 15.62
C LYS A 457 6.90 -5.37 14.44
N ILE A 458 7.75 -5.79 13.48
CA ILE A 458 7.29 -6.59 12.34
C ILE A 458 6.92 -8.02 12.78
N GLU A 459 7.63 -8.56 13.78
CA GLU A 459 7.29 -9.82 14.44
C GLU A 459 5.94 -9.74 15.17
N ALA A 460 5.69 -8.65 15.89
CA ALA A 460 4.40 -8.40 16.55
C ALA A 460 3.24 -8.22 15.55
N ALA A 461 3.54 -7.79 14.32
CA ALA A 461 2.58 -7.75 13.21
C ALA A 461 2.35 -9.13 12.56
N GLY A 462 3.01 -10.18 13.04
CA GLY A 462 2.81 -11.57 12.63
C GLY A 462 3.72 -12.06 11.51
N TYR A 463 4.74 -11.28 11.11
CA TYR A 463 5.73 -11.70 10.12
C TYR A 463 7.05 -12.05 10.79
N THR A 464 7.58 -13.25 10.53
CA THR A 464 8.88 -13.68 11.09
C THR A 464 9.98 -13.54 10.03
N PRO A 465 10.93 -12.61 10.19
CA PRO A 465 12.02 -12.45 9.22
C PRO A 465 12.92 -13.69 9.14
N ALA A 466 13.24 -14.10 7.91
CA ALA A 466 14.12 -15.23 7.66
C ALA A 466 15.54 -14.98 8.18
N ASP A 467 16.22 -16.03 8.62
CA ASP A 467 17.62 -15.95 9.04
C ASP A 467 18.50 -15.64 7.81
N TRP A 468 19.19 -14.50 7.84
CA TRP A 468 19.93 -14.04 6.67
C TRP A 468 21.12 -14.94 6.33
N GLU A 469 21.69 -15.66 7.31
CA GLU A 469 22.84 -16.55 7.10
C GLU A 469 22.41 -17.78 6.28
N GLU A 470 21.22 -18.31 6.57
CA GLU A 470 20.62 -19.38 5.77
C GLU A 470 20.19 -18.89 4.38
N SER A 471 19.59 -17.70 4.28
CA SER A 471 19.26 -17.08 3.00
C SER A 471 20.51 -16.82 2.15
N LEU A 472 21.64 -16.44 2.76
CA LEU A 472 22.93 -16.27 2.07
C LEU A 472 23.44 -17.57 1.47
N LYS A 473 23.44 -18.66 2.25
CA LYS A 473 23.85 -19.99 1.76
C LYS A 473 22.98 -20.43 0.58
N ALA A 474 21.66 -20.25 0.69
CA ALA A 474 20.73 -20.57 -0.39
C ALA A 474 20.98 -19.72 -1.64
N TYR A 475 21.20 -18.41 -1.48
CA TYR A 475 21.47 -17.48 -2.57
C TYR A 475 22.78 -17.83 -3.30
N VAL A 476 23.90 -17.99 -2.58
CA VAL A 476 25.19 -18.34 -3.19
C VAL A 476 25.11 -19.68 -3.92
N LYS A 477 24.44 -20.68 -3.33
CA LYS A 477 24.23 -21.98 -3.98
C LYS A 477 23.43 -21.85 -5.28
N SER A 478 22.36 -21.05 -5.29
CA SER A 478 21.55 -20.79 -6.47
C SER A 478 22.36 -20.11 -7.57
N GLU A 479 23.15 -19.09 -7.21
CA GLU A 479 24.02 -18.37 -8.15
C GLU A 479 25.12 -19.27 -8.74
N LEU A 480 25.72 -20.16 -7.95
CA LEU A 480 26.68 -21.14 -8.46
C LEU A 480 26.04 -22.16 -9.40
N ALA A 481 24.81 -22.60 -9.10
CA ALA A 481 24.07 -23.50 -9.98
C ALA A 481 23.70 -22.85 -11.31
N ALA A 482 23.36 -21.55 -11.33
CA ALA A 482 23.02 -20.80 -12.55
C ALA A 482 24.23 -20.54 -13.47
N ARG A 483 25.46 -20.73 -12.98
CA ARG A 483 26.70 -20.62 -13.79
C ARG A 483 27.03 -21.90 -14.57
N GLN A 484 26.42 -23.03 -14.22
CA GLN A 484 26.59 -24.34 -14.86
C GLN A 484 25.59 -24.51 -16.01
#